data_AF-A0A354DEG3-F1
#
_entry.id   AF-A0A354DEG3-F1
#
_cell.length_a   1.000
_cell.length_b   1.000
_cell.length_c   1.000
_cell.angle_alpha   90.00
_cell.angle_beta   90.00
_cell.angle_gamma   90.00
#
_symmetry.space_group_name_H-M   'P 1'
#
loop_
_entity.id
_entity.type
_entity.pdbx_description
1 polymer ?
#
loop_
_entity_poly.entity_id
_entity_poly.type
_entity_poly.pdbx_seq_one_letter_code
_entity_poly.pdbx_strand_id
1 'polypeptide(L)'
;PIKLNFAGYVKKFVYDKDFLTVKQVSFNHPIVKGNTINNAAEKYPDATIIEYHFPGTPKNDGMDWSSLRLVFENKDGVWYLVGVIHDQWTI
;
A
#
# COMPACT_ATOMS: atom_id res chain seq x y z
N PRO A 1 -20.47 1.96 -10.88
CA PRO A 1 -19.55 2.68 -11.79
C PRO A 1 -18.61 3.62 -11.02
N ILE A 2 -17.31 3.63 -11.36
CA ILE A 2 -16.37 4.64 -10.87
C ILE A 2 -16.75 5.99 -11.50
N LYS A 3 -17.04 6.99 -10.67
CA LYS A 3 -17.49 8.32 -11.12
C LYS A 3 -16.39 9.38 -11.12
N LEU A 4 -15.22 9.07 -10.58
CA LEU A 4 -14.10 9.99 -10.47
C LEU A 4 -13.22 9.91 -11.72
N ASN A 5 -12.60 11.02 -12.09
CA ASN A 5 -11.46 10.98 -13.00
C ASN A 5 -10.25 10.34 -12.30
N PHE A 6 -9.21 10.03 -13.07
CA PHE A 6 -8.02 9.36 -12.55
C PHE A 6 -7.41 10.07 -11.33
N ALA A 7 -7.18 11.38 -11.43
CA ALA A 7 -6.58 12.16 -10.34
C ALA A 7 -7.45 12.15 -9.07
N GLY A 8 -8.77 12.29 -9.21
CA GLY A 8 -9.71 12.24 -8.10
C GLY A 8 -9.78 10.85 -7.47
N TYR A 9 -9.69 9.80 -8.28
CA TYR A 9 -9.63 8.42 -7.79
C TYR A 9 -8.36 8.17 -7.00
N VAL A 10 -7.18 8.52 -7.54
CA VAL A 10 -5.89 8.37 -6.85
C VAL A 10 -5.89 9.12 -5.53
N LYS A 11 -6.33 10.39 -5.52
CA LYS A 11 -6.39 11.20 -4.31
C LYS A 11 -7.32 10.60 -3.25
N LYS A 12 -8.40 9.93 -3.65
CA LYS A 12 -9.40 9.41 -2.70
C LYS A 12 -9.10 7.99 -2.22
N PHE A 13 -8.54 7.14 -3.07
CA PHE A 13 -8.49 5.69 -2.83
C PHE A 13 -7.08 5.09 -2.94
N VAL A 14 -6.07 5.86 -3.33
CA VAL A 14 -4.69 5.36 -3.47
C VAL A 14 -3.73 6.14 -2.58
N TYR A 15 -3.81 7.47 -2.60
CA TYR A 15 -2.96 8.37 -1.82
C TYR A 15 -3.82 9.29 -0.95
N ASP A 16 -4.57 8.66 -0.05
CA ASP A 16 -5.49 9.29 0.89
C ASP A 16 -4.79 9.85 2.16
N LYS A 17 -3.55 9.40 2.42
CA LYS A 17 -2.66 9.88 3.48
C LYS A 17 -1.30 10.29 2.92
N ASP A 18 -0.57 11.12 3.68
CA ASP A 18 0.80 11.52 3.33
C ASP A 18 1.83 10.45 3.71
N PHE A 19 1.87 9.37 2.92
CA PHE A 19 2.76 8.23 3.15
C PHE A 19 4.26 8.57 3.12
N LEU A 20 4.65 9.80 2.72
CA LEU A 20 6.04 10.24 2.79
C LEU A 20 6.50 10.56 4.22
N THR A 21 5.57 10.83 5.12
CA THR A 21 5.86 11.21 6.52
C THR A 21 5.91 10.02 7.48
N VAL A 22 5.66 8.81 6.98
CA VAL A 22 5.51 7.62 7.81
C VAL A 22 6.86 7.15 8.37
N LYS A 23 6.85 6.66 9.61
CA LYS A 23 8.06 6.08 10.25
C LYS A 23 8.19 4.58 10.02
N GLN A 24 7.09 3.90 9.72
CA GLN A 24 7.05 2.46 9.59
C GLN A 24 7.09 2.08 8.11
N VAL A 25 8.26 1.63 7.69
CA VAL A 25 8.53 1.16 6.32
C VAL A 25 9.04 -0.27 6.41
N SER A 26 8.55 -1.14 5.51
CA SER A 26 9.01 -2.52 5.40
C SER A 26 9.32 -2.89 3.96
N PHE A 27 10.23 -3.85 3.81
CA PHE A 27 10.69 -4.37 2.52
C PHE A 27 10.42 -5.87 2.49
N ASN A 28 9.63 -6.33 1.52
CA ASN A 28 9.28 -7.73 1.28
C ASN A 28 8.62 -8.47 2.47
N HIS A 29 8.34 -7.78 3.57
CA HIS A 29 7.73 -8.32 4.77
C HIS A 29 6.49 -7.51 5.13
N PRO A 30 5.27 -7.99 4.86
CA PRO A 30 4.06 -7.23 5.14
C PRO A 30 3.93 -6.98 6.65
N ILE A 31 3.64 -5.73 7.02
CA ILE A 31 3.59 -5.26 8.40
C ILE A 31 2.29 -5.68 9.10
N VAL A 32 1.16 -5.55 8.43
CA VAL A 32 -0.17 -5.78 9.00
C VAL A 32 -0.89 -6.89 8.27
N LYS A 33 -1.59 -7.73 9.05
CA LYS A 33 -2.62 -8.64 8.57
C LYS A 33 -3.97 -8.01 8.91
N GLY A 34 -4.56 -7.33 7.93
CA GLY A 34 -5.96 -6.91 8.00
C GLY A 34 -6.90 -8.08 7.69
N ASN A 35 -8.18 -7.78 7.48
CA ASN A 35 -9.15 -8.76 6.96
C ASN A 35 -8.93 -9.05 5.46
N THR A 36 -8.17 -8.20 4.77
CA THR A 36 -7.83 -8.35 3.36
C THR A 36 -6.67 -9.33 3.18
N ILE A 37 -6.84 -10.30 2.29
CA ILE A 37 -5.73 -11.17 1.87
C ILE A 37 -4.73 -10.33 1.08
N ASN A 38 -3.52 -10.17 1.62
CA ASN A 38 -2.39 -9.62 0.88
C ASN A 38 -1.73 -10.74 0.06
N ASN A 39 -2.01 -10.78 -1.24
CA ASN A 39 -1.42 -11.73 -2.19
C ASN A 39 -0.33 -11.10 -3.06
N ALA A 40 0.18 -9.91 -2.71
CA ALA A 40 1.12 -9.18 -3.55
C ALA A 40 2.42 -9.98 -3.80
N ALA A 41 2.95 -10.66 -2.78
CA ALA A 41 4.13 -11.51 -2.93
C ALA A 41 3.88 -12.74 -3.82
N GLU A 42 2.65 -13.24 -3.89
CA GLU A 42 2.29 -14.35 -4.80
C GLU A 42 2.17 -13.86 -6.25
N LYS A 43 1.59 -12.67 -6.46
CA LYS A 43 1.38 -12.09 -7.80
C LYS A 43 2.61 -11.43 -8.40
N TYR A 44 3.54 -11.01 -7.55
CA TYR A 44 4.80 -10.39 -7.95
C TYR A 44 5.98 -11.12 -7.28
N PRO A 45 6.23 -12.40 -7.64
CA PRO A 45 7.20 -13.24 -6.95
C PRO A 45 8.65 -12.74 -7.05
N ASP A 46 8.97 -12.01 -8.13
CA ASP A 46 10.31 -11.49 -8.40
C ASP A 46 10.45 -10.00 -8.04
N ALA A 47 9.39 -9.38 -7.50
CA ALA A 47 9.39 -7.96 -7.19
C ALA A 47 9.92 -7.67 -5.77
N THR A 48 10.51 -6.50 -5.63
CA THR A 48 10.71 -5.87 -4.33
C THR A 48 9.48 -5.04 -3.97
N ILE A 49 8.86 -5.35 -2.85
CA ILE A 49 7.67 -4.66 -2.35
C ILE A 49 8.06 -3.80 -1.15
N ILE A 50 7.83 -2.49 -1.27
CA ILE A 50 8.03 -1.53 -0.18
C ILE A 50 6.67 -1.16 0.37
N GLU A 51 6.44 -1.38 1.66
CA GLU A 51 5.22 -1.01 2.37
C GLU A 51 5.45 0.21 3.28
N TYR A 52 4.65 1.25 3.08
CA TYR A 52 4.57 2.45 3.91
C TYR A 52 3.30 2.35 4.75
N HIS A 53 3.44 2.15 6.06
CA HIS A 53 2.31 1.80 6.92
C HIS A 53 2.00 2.85 7.98
N PHE A 54 0.80 3.43 7.90
CA PHE A 54 0.24 4.21 8.99
C PHE A 54 -0.44 3.29 10.00
N PRO A 55 0.09 3.18 11.23
CA PRO A 55 -0.57 2.42 12.27
C PRO A 55 -1.92 3.06 12.60
N GLY A 56 -2.87 2.22 12.98
CA GLY A 56 -4.14 2.69 13.50
C GLY A 56 -3.94 3.41 14.84
N THR A 57 -4.83 4.35 15.13
CA THR A 57 -4.79 5.18 16.33
C THR A 57 -5.59 4.53 17.46
N PRO A 58 -5.20 4.75 18.73
CA PRO A 58 -5.96 4.26 19.88
C PRO A 58 -7.40 4.77 19.93
N LYS A 59 -7.65 5.98 19.41
CA LYS A 59 -8.98 6.60 19.37
C LYS A 59 -9.97 5.80 18.54
N ASN A 60 -9.49 5.10 17.52
CA ASN A 60 -10.30 4.32 16.59
C ASN A 60 -10.08 2.82 16.79
N ASP A 61 -9.59 2.38 17.95
CA ASP A 61 -9.24 0.98 18.24
C ASP A 61 -8.30 0.34 17.19
N GLY A 62 -7.47 1.17 16.57
CA GLY A 62 -6.60 0.75 15.47
C GLY A 62 -7.30 0.55 14.13
N MET A 63 -8.61 0.81 14.01
CA MET A 63 -9.43 0.58 12.82
C MET A 63 -9.32 1.67 11.74
N ASP A 64 -8.33 2.55 11.84
CA ASP A 64 -8.03 3.61 10.88
C ASP A 64 -6.62 3.47 10.29
N TRP A 65 -6.04 2.27 10.37
CA TRP A 65 -4.76 1.96 9.75
C TRP A 65 -4.87 2.01 8.22
N SER A 66 -3.75 2.31 7.56
CA SER A 66 -3.65 2.27 6.09
C SER A 66 -2.21 1.99 5.65
N SER A 67 -2.06 1.26 4.55
CA SER A 67 -0.80 0.93 3.91
C SER A 67 -0.80 1.34 2.44
N LEU A 68 0.32 1.88 1.98
CA LEU A 68 0.64 2.00 0.57
C LEU A 68 1.81 1.07 0.25
N ARG A 69 1.63 0.16 -0.70
CA ARG A 69 2.67 -0.76 -1.17
C ARG A 69 3.07 -0.40 -2.59
N LEU A 70 4.37 -0.20 -2.78
CA LEU A 70 4.97 0.02 -4.09
C LEU A 70 5.71 -1.24 -4.50
N VAL A 71 5.38 -1.75 -5.68
CA VAL A 71 5.91 -3.00 -6.23
C VAL A 71 6.90 -2.66 -7.33
N PHE A 72 8.16 -3.04 -7.13
CA PHE A 72 9.25 -2.75 -8.03
C PHE A 72 9.85 -4.02 -8.62
N GLU A 73 9.97 -4.07 -9.95
CA GLU A 73 10.73 -5.12 -10.63
C GLU A 73 12.04 -4.55 -11.18
N ASN A 74 13.13 -5.31 -11.05
CA ASN A 74 14.39 -4.97 -11.65
C ASN A 74 14.51 -5.69 -13.00
N LYS A 75 14.69 -4.91 -14.07
CA LYS A 75 15.02 -5.44 -15.39
C LYS A 75 16.30 -4.79 -15.87
N ASP A 76 17.34 -5.60 -16.00
CA ASP A 76 18.67 -5.19 -16.50
C ASP A 76 19.26 -3.99 -15.73
N GLY A 77 19.09 -3.98 -14.40
CA GLY A 77 19.59 -2.90 -13.53
C GLY A 77 18.66 -1.68 -13.44
N VAL A 78 17.57 -1.64 -14.20
CA VAL A 78 16.56 -0.58 -14.14
C VAL A 78 15.37 -1.03 -13.29
N TRP A 79 15.00 -0.21 -12.31
CA TRP A 79 13.85 -0.46 -11.45
C TRP A 79 12.59 0.17 -12.03
N TYR A 80 11.56 -0.65 -12.21
CA TYR A 80 10.25 -0.23 -12.70
C TYR A 80 9.22 -0.34 -11.60
N LEU A 81 8.41 0.70 -11.40
CA LEU A 81 7.21 0.63 -10.57
C LEU A 81 6.12 -0.09 -11.38
N VAL A 82 5.86 -1.35 -11.06
CA VAL A 82 4.90 -2.20 -11.78
C VAL A 82 3.55 -2.31 -11.07
N GLY A 83 3.48 -1.88 -9.80
CA GLY A 83 2.25 -1.90 -9.02
C GLY A 83 2.20 -0.85 -7.92
N VAL A 84 1.02 -0.29 -7.70
CA VAL A 84 0.67 0.57 -6.57
C VAL A 84 -0.55 -0.03 -5.90
N ILE A 85 -0.40 -0.47 -4.66
CA ILE A 85 -1.44 -1.20 -3.93
C ILE A 85 -1.76 -0.42 -2.67
N HIS A 86 -3.02 0.01 -2.53
CA HIS A 86 -3.54 0.59 -1.30
C HIS A 86 -4.29 -0.46 -0.50
N ASP A 87 -4.11 -0.43 0.81
CA ASP A 87 -4.82 -1.28 1.74
C ASP A 87 -5.18 -0.45 2.97
N GLN A 88 -6.33 -0.74 3.55
CA GLN A 88 -6.81 -0.02 4.72
C GLN A 88 -7.81 -0.91 5.44
N TRP A 89 -8.06 -0.55 6.69
CA TRP A 89 -9.17 -1.16 7.39
C TRP A 89 -10.50 -0.81 6.69
N THR A 90 -11.33 -1.84 6.47
CA THR A 90 -12.71 -1.72 5.96
C THR A 90 -13.62 -2.67 6.72
N ILE A 91 -14.90 -2.30 6.87
CA ILE A 91 -16.00 -3.14 7.39
C ILE A 91 -16.93 -3.51 6.25
#